data_AF-A0A372QRS2-F1
#
_entry.id   AF-A0A372QRS2-F1
#
_cell.length_a   1.000
_cell.length_b   1.000
_cell.length_c   1.000
_cell.angle_alpha   90.00
_cell.angle_beta   90.00
_cell.angle_gamma   90.00
#
_symmetry.space_group_name_H-M   'P 1'
#
loop_
_entity.id
_entity.type
_entity.pdbx_description
1 polymer ?
#
loop_
_entity_poly.entity_id
_entity_poly.type
_entity_poly.pdbx_seq_one_letter_code
_entity_poly.pdbx_strand_id
1 'polypeptide(L)'
;MDICSWIVKQKVPIGSFRWIDLSNDAFLTTSPESTKGYVLEVDLSYPANLHDHHSTFIPLAPEMIRITKEQLSPYQQWLLERDTDLSLKYELVPTFFPKKNYIVHYRNLQCYLQHGLKLSKVHRLLEFDQSHIHSIINSDVANSVDDILIHVIDDLNYNIIKFTIAEFIELSTYKLYYDILYPYYGNKIELRLIDNDELLFEIATKDITNDLKVVSSKLDSEELPNIINKYPNDILIEFVGLNSNTYSILKLREDRNKCNYGIRRVEGLSKSDSRLQLYCHQEFVDSLFNSIKEYKNSLQ
;
A
#
# COMPACT_ATOMS: atom_id res chain seq x y z
N MET A 1 17.59 -3.19 -4.95
CA MET A 1 16.78 -2.86 -6.14
C MET A 1 15.59 -2.06 -5.67
N ASP A 2 15.29 -0.87 -6.20
CA ASP A 2 14.07 -0.14 -5.81
C ASP A 2 12.81 -0.70 -6.51
N ILE A 3 11.64 -0.18 -6.16
CA ILE A 3 10.35 -0.63 -6.70
C ILE A 3 10.28 -0.45 -8.23
N CYS A 4 10.76 0.66 -8.76
CA CYS A 4 10.79 0.94 -10.20
C CYS A 4 11.66 -0.07 -10.95
N SER A 5 12.89 -0.29 -10.47
CA SER A 5 13.83 -1.26 -11.03
C SER A 5 13.26 -2.68 -10.98
N TRP A 6 12.49 -3.02 -9.94
CA TRP A 6 11.81 -4.30 -9.85
C TRP A 6 10.69 -4.42 -10.88
N ILE A 7 9.84 -3.39 -11.02
CA ILE A 7 8.74 -3.34 -12.00
C ILE A 7 9.27 -3.54 -13.42
N VAL A 8 10.37 -2.86 -13.79
CA VAL A 8 10.99 -2.96 -15.13
C VAL A 8 11.40 -4.40 -15.49
N LYS A 9 11.75 -5.22 -14.50
CA LYS A 9 12.06 -6.65 -14.70
C LYS A 9 10.82 -7.52 -14.93
N GLN A 10 9.65 -7.07 -14.48
CA GLN A 10 8.41 -7.85 -14.61
C GLN A 10 7.88 -7.84 -16.05
N LYS A 11 7.10 -8.88 -16.39
CA LYS A 11 6.33 -8.91 -17.64
C LYS A 11 5.01 -8.17 -17.47
N VAL A 12 4.70 -7.30 -18.43
CA VAL A 12 3.47 -6.50 -18.48
C VAL A 12 2.66 -6.88 -19.72
N PRO A 13 1.34 -6.62 -19.72
CA PRO A 13 0.49 -6.81 -20.89
C PRO A 13 0.98 -5.98 -22.09
N ILE A 14 1.16 -6.62 -23.24
CA ILE A 14 1.49 -5.94 -24.51
C ILE A 14 0.34 -5.92 -25.51
N GLY A 15 -0.62 -6.84 -25.41
CA GLY A 15 -1.71 -6.93 -26.37
C GLY A 15 -2.38 -8.30 -26.43
N SER A 16 -3.03 -8.57 -27.57
CA SER A 16 -3.76 -9.82 -27.84
C SER A 16 -4.87 -10.11 -26.83
N PHE A 17 -5.55 -9.06 -26.35
CA PHE A 17 -6.63 -9.19 -25.37
C PHE A 17 -7.79 -10.03 -25.90
N ARG A 18 -8.07 -11.14 -25.24
CA ARG A 18 -9.18 -12.03 -25.60
C ARG A 18 -9.92 -12.55 -24.38
N TRP A 19 -11.24 -12.55 -24.45
CA TRP A 19 -12.07 -13.22 -23.46
C TRP A 19 -12.01 -14.73 -23.68
N ILE A 20 -11.80 -15.48 -22.61
CA ILE A 20 -11.73 -16.95 -22.65
C ILE A 20 -12.80 -17.53 -21.73
N ASP A 21 -13.36 -18.67 -22.16
CA ASP A 21 -14.31 -19.42 -21.36
C ASP A 21 -13.66 -19.99 -20.08
N LEU A 22 -14.45 -20.02 -19.01
CA LEU A 22 -14.04 -20.38 -17.64
C LEU A 22 -13.72 -21.88 -17.45
N SER A 23 -13.65 -22.65 -18.52
CA SER A 23 -13.36 -24.08 -18.51
C SER A 23 -11.90 -24.39 -18.13
N ASN A 24 -11.01 -23.39 -18.20
CA ASN A 24 -9.57 -23.55 -17.99
C ASN A 24 -9.12 -22.86 -16.70
N ASP A 25 -8.80 -23.66 -15.68
CA ASP A 25 -8.17 -23.20 -14.43
C ASP A 25 -6.67 -22.86 -14.58
N ALA A 26 -6.19 -22.69 -15.82
CA ALA A 26 -4.77 -22.48 -16.13
C ALA A 26 -4.17 -21.26 -15.41
N PHE A 27 -4.99 -20.25 -15.09
CA PHE A 27 -4.57 -19.04 -14.37
C PHE A 27 -4.06 -19.32 -12.95
N LEU A 28 -4.50 -20.41 -12.30
CA LEU A 28 -4.04 -20.77 -10.94
C LEU A 28 -2.59 -21.28 -10.91
N THR A 29 -2.14 -21.90 -12.00
CA THR A 29 -0.79 -22.51 -12.10
C THR A 29 0.14 -21.77 -13.05
N THR A 30 -0.32 -20.67 -13.65
CA THR A 30 0.48 -19.90 -14.61
C THR A 30 1.66 -19.25 -13.89
N SER A 31 2.85 -19.51 -14.40
CA SER A 31 4.09 -18.89 -13.93
C SER A 31 4.15 -17.40 -14.34
N PRO A 32 4.72 -16.52 -13.49
CA PRO A 32 5.03 -15.14 -13.86
C PRO A 32 5.86 -15.01 -15.16
N GLU A 33 6.64 -16.04 -15.48
CA GLU A 33 7.49 -16.08 -16.68
C GLU A 33 6.79 -16.57 -17.94
N SER A 34 5.51 -16.91 -17.86
CA SER A 34 4.69 -17.29 -19.01
C SER A 34 4.69 -16.18 -20.08
N THR A 35 4.43 -16.56 -21.34
CA THR A 35 4.15 -15.57 -22.41
C THR A 35 2.73 -15.01 -22.31
N LYS A 36 1.88 -15.65 -21.51
CA LYS A 36 0.46 -15.29 -21.32
C LYS A 36 0.18 -14.91 -19.88
N GLY A 37 -0.59 -13.84 -19.69
CA GLY A 37 -1.12 -13.39 -18.41
C GLY A 37 -2.65 -13.27 -18.44
N TYR A 38 -3.25 -13.07 -17.27
CA TYR A 38 -4.71 -12.99 -17.12
C TYR A 38 -5.14 -11.86 -16.17
N VAL A 39 -6.23 -11.18 -16.53
CA VAL A 39 -7.04 -10.36 -15.61
C VAL A 39 -8.38 -11.05 -15.41
N LEU A 40 -8.81 -11.16 -14.16
CA LEU A 40 -10.03 -11.87 -13.81
C LEU A 40 -11.00 -10.95 -13.09
N GLU A 41 -12.28 -11.15 -13.33
CA GLU A 41 -13.36 -10.64 -12.48
C GLU A 41 -13.89 -11.79 -11.63
N VAL A 42 -13.75 -11.66 -10.31
CA VAL A 42 -13.97 -12.74 -9.35
C VAL A 42 -14.80 -12.31 -8.16
N ASP A 43 -15.46 -13.27 -7.53
CA ASP A 43 -16.02 -13.14 -6.18
C ASP A 43 -15.06 -13.82 -5.21
N LEU A 44 -14.59 -13.07 -4.20
CA LEU A 44 -13.71 -13.57 -3.15
C LEU A 44 -14.43 -13.52 -1.81
N SER A 45 -14.36 -14.62 -1.05
CA SER A 45 -14.83 -14.64 0.32
C SER A 45 -13.65 -14.52 1.27
N TYR A 46 -13.83 -13.70 2.31
CA TYR A 46 -12.87 -13.50 3.37
C TYR A 46 -13.28 -14.39 4.57
N PRO A 47 -12.51 -15.44 4.91
CA PRO A 47 -12.85 -16.29 6.03
C PRO A 47 -12.71 -15.57 7.37
N ALA A 48 -13.71 -15.71 8.25
CA ALA A 48 -13.73 -15.04 9.56
C ALA A 48 -12.53 -15.41 10.45
N ASN A 49 -11.97 -16.62 10.30
CA ASN A 49 -10.80 -17.06 11.05
C ASN A 49 -9.51 -16.30 10.69
N LEU A 50 -9.50 -15.59 9.55
CA LEU A 50 -8.38 -14.73 9.16
C LEU A 50 -8.52 -13.31 9.70
N HIS A 51 -9.68 -12.92 10.24
CA HIS A 51 -9.92 -11.53 10.64
C HIS A 51 -8.99 -11.13 11.78
N ASP A 52 -8.85 -11.93 12.84
CA ASP A 52 -7.99 -11.56 13.96
C ASP A 52 -6.52 -11.47 13.54
N HIS A 53 -6.08 -12.39 12.68
CA HIS A 53 -4.76 -12.35 12.08
C HIS A 53 -4.61 -11.07 11.25
N HIS A 54 -5.42 -10.90 10.22
CA HIS A 54 -5.30 -9.81 9.25
C HIS A 54 -5.73 -8.43 9.79
N SER A 55 -6.45 -8.37 10.92
CA SER A 55 -6.87 -7.11 11.58
C SER A 55 -5.70 -6.32 12.16
N THR A 56 -4.60 -7.00 12.46
CA THR A 56 -3.35 -6.36 12.88
C THR A 56 -2.50 -5.96 11.66
N PHE A 57 -2.91 -6.35 10.45
CA PHE A 57 -2.10 -6.35 9.22
C PHE A 57 -2.78 -5.60 8.07
N ILE A 58 -2.22 -5.72 6.86
CA ILE A 58 -2.75 -5.17 5.61
C ILE A 58 -3.82 -6.13 5.07
N PRO A 59 -5.13 -5.84 5.19
CA PRO A 59 -6.15 -6.72 4.64
C PRO A 59 -6.00 -6.83 3.12
N LEU A 60 -6.05 -8.07 2.63
CA LEU A 60 -5.93 -8.39 1.22
C LEU A 60 -7.12 -7.87 0.40
N ALA A 61 -6.87 -7.52 -0.86
CA ALA A 61 -7.86 -7.08 -1.85
C ALA A 61 -8.65 -5.84 -1.42
N PRO A 62 -8.04 -4.64 -1.35
CA PRO A 62 -8.72 -3.40 -1.01
C PRO A 62 -9.73 -3.01 -2.11
N GLU A 63 -10.84 -2.39 -1.73
CA GLU A 63 -11.90 -1.99 -2.67
C GLU A 63 -12.16 -0.49 -2.59
N MET A 64 -12.45 0.10 -3.75
CA MET A 64 -12.97 1.47 -3.83
C MET A 64 -14.41 1.47 -3.31
N ILE A 65 -14.60 1.95 -2.08
CA ILE A 65 -15.91 2.05 -1.44
C ILE A 65 -16.26 3.50 -1.14
N ARG A 66 -17.56 3.81 -1.17
CA ARG A 66 -18.06 5.09 -0.69
C ARG A 66 -18.22 5.02 0.83
N ILE A 67 -17.51 5.86 1.55
CA ILE A 67 -17.64 5.94 3.00
C ILE A 67 -19.00 6.52 3.35
N THR A 68 -19.75 5.84 4.22
CA THR A 68 -21.01 6.36 4.77
C THR A 68 -20.80 6.92 6.17
N LYS A 69 -21.72 7.79 6.64
CA LYS A 69 -21.59 8.44 7.95
C LYS A 69 -21.53 7.41 9.09
N GLU A 70 -22.21 6.28 8.93
CA GLU A 70 -22.28 5.20 9.91
C GLU A 70 -20.95 4.44 10.06
N GLN A 71 -20.09 4.47 9.04
CA GLN A 71 -18.77 3.82 9.07
C GLN A 71 -17.69 4.71 9.71
N LEU A 72 -17.99 6.00 9.92
CA LEU A 72 -17.07 6.93 10.54
C LEU A 72 -17.04 6.74 12.06
N SER A 73 -15.86 6.90 12.64
CA SER A 73 -15.71 6.98 14.09
C SER A 73 -16.50 8.17 14.66
N PRO A 74 -16.91 8.13 15.94
CA PRO A 74 -17.61 9.23 16.59
C PRO A 74 -16.88 10.58 16.48
N TYR A 75 -15.55 10.55 16.51
CA TYR A 75 -14.71 11.75 16.33
C TYR A 75 -14.77 12.28 14.89
N GLN A 76 -14.72 11.41 13.88
CA GLN A 76 -14.84 11.82 12.48
C GLN A 76 -16.24 12.37 12.16
N GLN A 77 -17.29 11.79 12.74
CA GLN A 77 -18.65 12.31 12.60
C GLN A 77 -18.76 13.72 13.20
N TRP A 78 -18.18 13.92 14.39
CA TRP A 78 -18.11 15.23 15.03
C TRP A 78 -17.30 16.27 14.22
N LEU A 79 -16.20 15.85 13.58
CA LEU A 79 -15.44 16.73 12.68
C LEU A 79 -16.24 17.13 11.44
N LEU A 80 -16.94 16.17 10.81
CA LEU A 80 -17.79 16.41 9.64
C LEU A 80 -18.91 17.42 9.94
N GLU A 81 -19.42 17.43 11.17
CA GLU A 81 -20.47 18.36 11.61
C GLU A 81 -19.96 19.79 11.85
N ARG A 82 -18.65 19.96 12.09
CA ARG A 82 -18.01 21.26 12.36
C ARG A 82 -17.38 21.89 11.14
N ASP A 83 -16.90 21.09 10.20
CA ASP A 83 -16.16 21.57 9.03
C ASP A 83 -16.99 21.37 7.76
N THR A 84 -17.43 22.47 7.17
CA THR A 84 -18.29 22.49 5.98
C THR A 84 -17.60 22.04 4.71
N ASP A 85 -16.26 21.96 4.71
CA ASP A 85 -15.48 21.58 3.53
C ASP A 85 -15.20 20.06 3.46
N LEU A 86 -15.51 19.32 4.53
CA LEU A 86 -15.36 17.86 4.55
C LEU A 86 -16.53 17.19 3.84
N SER A 87 -16.21 16.41 2.82
CA SER A 87 -17.18 15.63 2.03
C SER A 87 -16.83 14.15 2.05
N LEU A 88 -17.87 13.31 2.13
CA LEU A 88 -17.72 11.86 2.00
C LEU A 88 -17.29 11.52 0.57
N LYS A 89 -16.17 10.82 0.44
CA LYS A 89 -15.57 10.45 -0.84
C LYS A 89 -15.52 8.93 -1.01
N TYR A 90 -15.22 8.52 -2.24
CA TYR A 90 -14.77 7.17 -2.50
C TYR A 90 -13.30 7.07 -2.10
N GLU A 91 -12.99 6.05 -1.30
CA GLU A 91 -11.63 5.76 -0.87
C GLU A 91 -11.32 4.30 -1.13
N LEU A 92 -10.04 4.02 -1.35
CA LEU A 92 -9.54 2.65 -1.44
C LEU A 92 -9.42 2.11 -0.01
N VAL A 93 -10.34 1.25 0.39
CA VAL A 93 -10.40 0.75 1.76
C VAL A 93 -10.09 -0.74 1.79
N PRO A 94 -9.11 -1.16 2.62
CA PRO A 94 -8.95 -2.56 2.92
C PRO A 94 -10.08 -3.02 3.84
N THR A 95 -10.90 -3.96 3.38
CA THR A 95 -12.06 -4.44 4.13
C THR A 95 -12.12 -5.95 4.21
N PHE A 96 -12.66 -6.48 5.30
CA PHE A 96 -12.93 -7.92 5.47
C PHE A 96 -14.23 -8.37 4.82
N PHE A 97 -14.95 -7.47 4.15
CA PHE A 97 -16.20 -7.83 3.48
C PHE A 97 -15.95 -8.79 2.31
N PRO A 98 -16.90 -9.67 1.97
CA PRO A 98 -16.81 -10.46 0.75
C PRO A 98 -16.75 -9.53 -0.46
N LYS A 99 -15.82 -9.83 -1.37
CA LYS A 99 -15.56 -9.08 -2.58
C LYS A 99 -16.42 -9.63 -3.70
N LYS A 100 -17.11 -8.77 -4.44
CA LYS A 100 -17.97 -9.15 -5.56
C LYS A 100 -17.55 -8.42 -6.81
N ASN A 101 -17.48 -9.14 -7.93
CA ASN A 101 -17.05 -8.58 -9.21
C ASN A 101 -15.69 -7.88 -9.12
N TYR A 102 -14.79 -8.40 -8.28
CA TYR A 102 -13.47 -7.84 -8.02
C TYR A 102 -12.55 -8.10 -9.21
N ILE A 103 -11.95 -7.03 -9.75
CA ILE A 103 -11.01 -7.12 -10.87
C ILE A 103 -9.61 -7.28 -10.30
N VAL A 104 -8.92 -8.35 -10.71
CA VAL A 104 -7.61 -8.71 -10.15
C VAL A 104 -6.68 -9.26 -11.21
N HIS A 105 -5.39 -8.98 -11.08
CA HIS A 105 -4.36 -9.63 -11.86
C HIS A 105 -4.10 -11.05 -11.33
N TYR A 106 -3.85 -12.03 -12.21
CA TYR A 106 -3.72 -13.44 -11.79
C TYR A 106 -2.68 -13.69 -10.69
N ARG A 107 -1.56 -12.93 -10.70
CA ARG A 107 -0.52 -13.04 -9.66
C ARG A 107 -1.02 -12.59 -8.28
N ASN A 108 -1.83 -11.55 -8.23
CA ASN A 108 -2.43 -11.07 -6.99
C ASN A 108 -3.47 -12.06 -6.50
N LEU A 109 -4.28 -12.61 -7.41
CA LEU A 109 -5.21 -13.67 -7.07
C LEU A 109 -4.50 -14.90 -6.48
N GLN A 110 -3.41 -15.37 -7.10
CA GLN A 110 -2.60 -16.47 -6.55
C GLN A 110 -2.09 -16.15 -5.14
N CYS A 111 -1.57 -14.94 -4.92
CA CYS A 111 -1.15 -14.45 -3.61
C CYS A 111 -2.30 -14.47 -2.59
N TYR A 112 -3.48 -13.96 -2.98
CA TYR A 112 -4.67 -13.93 -2.12
C TYR A 112 -5.10 -15.33 -1.70
N LEU A 113 -5.11 -16.28 -2.62
CA LEU A 113 -5.44 -17.68 -2.34
C LEU A 113 -4.40 -18.35 -1.45
N GLN A 114 -3.11 -18.07 -1.67
CA GLN A 114 -2.02 -18.57 -0.83
C GLN A 114 -2.17 -18.10 0.63
N HIS A 115 -2.61 -16.86 0.85
CA HIS A 115 -2.86 -16.30 2.17
C HIS A 115 -4.30 -16.55 2.70
N GLY A 116 -5.05 -17.44 2.06
CA GLY A 116 -6.28 -18.01 2.61
C GLY A 116 -7.59 -17.37 2.18
N LEU A 117 -7.59 -16.39 1.26
CA LEU A 117 -8.84 -15.96 0.62
C LEU A 117 -9.42 -17.13 -0.19
N LYS A 118 -10.74 -17.18 -0.29
CA LYS A 118 -11.44 -18.25 -1.00
C LYS A 118 -12.14 -17.71 -2.24
N LEU A 119 -11.71 -18.18 -3.40
CA LEU A 119 -12.37 -17.92 -4.67
C LEU A 119 -13.75 -18.59 -4.68
N SER A 120 -14.79 -17.77 -4.76
CA SER A 120 -16.18 -18.22 -4.77
C SER A 120 -16.69 -18.43 -6.20
N LYS A 121 -16.36 -17.48 -7.09
CA LYS A 121 -16.80 -17.51 -8.49
C LYS A 121 -15.85 -16.72 -9.37
N VAL A 122 -15.65 -17.16 -10.60
CA VAL A 122 -15.05 -16.36 -11.68
C VAL A 122 -16.18 -15.95 -12.62
N HIS A 123 -16.30 -14.67 -12.96
CA HIS A 123 -17.34 -14.18 -13.88
C HIS A 123 -16.80 -13.97 -15.27
N ARG A 124 -15.62 -13.36 -15.38
CA ARG A 124 -14.96 -13.07 -16.66
C ARG A 124 -13.45 -13.26 -16.54
N LEU A 125 -12.84 -13.73 -17.63
CA LEU A 125 -11.41 -13.97 -17.72
C LEU A 125 -10.87 -13.38 -19.03
N LEU A 126 -9.93 -12.45 -18.90
CA LEU A 126 -9.26 -11.77 -19.99
C LEU A 126 -7.83 -12.27 -20.08
N GLU A 127 -7.49 -12.96 -21.16
CA GLU A 127 -6.10 -13.36 -21.46
C GLU A 127 -5.41 -12.27 -22.30
N PHE A 128 -4.13 -12.08 -22.05
CA PHE A 128 -3.25 -11.20 -22.81
C PHE A 128 -1.86 -11.80 -22.97
N ASP A 129 -1.14 -11.35 -24.00
CA ASP A 129 0.28 -11.65 -24.15
C ASP A 129 1.09 -10.69 -23.26
N GLN A 130 2.12 -11.20 -22.58
CA GLN A 130 2.97 -10.44 -21.67
C GLN A 130 4.45 -10.52 -22.06
N SER A 131 5.16 -9.39 -21.98
CA SER A 131 6.61 -9.29 -22.22
C SER A 131 7.25 -8.27 -21.28
N HIS A 132 8.59 -8.24 -21.24
CA HIS A 132 9.31 -7.26 -20.41
C HIS A 132 9.04 -5.83 -20.87
N ILE A 133 8.97 -4.91 -19.91
CA ILE A 133 8.74 -3.47 -20.16
C ILE A 133 9.75 -2.88 -21.15
N HIS A 134 11.01 -3.34 -21.17
CA HIS A 134 12.02 -2.91 -22.14
C HIS A 134 11.62 -3.13 -23.61
N SER A 135 10.70 -4.05 -23.90
CA SER A 135 10.18 -4.20 -25.27
C SER A 135 9.25 -3.06 -25.70
N ILE A 136 8.75 -2.28 -24.73
CA ILE A 136 7.82 -1.15 -24.93
C ILE A 136 8.57 0.18 -24.74
N ILE A 137 9.50 0.25 -23.78
CA ILE A 137 10.23 1.46 -23.40
C ILE A 137 11.62 1.46 -24.05
N ASN A 138 11.87 2.41 -24.94
CA ASN A 138 13.16 2.61 -25.63
C ASN A 138 14.25 3.28 -24.76
N SER A 139 14.00 3.50 -23.47
CA SER A 139 14.93 4.18 -22.55
C SER A 139 15.44 3.22 -21.46
N ASP A 140 16.76 3.19 -21.27
CA ASP A 140 17.44 2.26 -20.38
C ASP A 140 17.28 2.57 -18.89
N VAL A 141 16.60 3.64 -18.48
CA VAL A 141 16.44 3.99 -17.06
C VAL A 141 15.13 4.74 -16.83
N ALA A 142 14.05 4.04 -16.48
CA ALA A 142 12.90 4.67 -15.86
C ALA A 142 13.21 4.89 -14.37
N ASN A 143 13.23 6.15 -13.93
CA ASN A 143 13.54 6.50 -12.54
C ASN A 143 12.28 6.54 -11.65
N SER A 144 11.08 6.63 -12.25
CA SER A 144 9.79 6.64 -11.57
C SER A 144 8.75 5.80 -12.30
N VAL A 145 7.67 5.43 -11.61
CA VAL A 145 6.50 4.77 -12.20
C VAL A 145 5.84 5.66 -13.25
N ASP A 146 5.81 6.97 -13.03
CA ASP A 146 5.25 7.93 -13.97
C ASP A 146 6.05 7.98 -15.28
N ASP A 147 7.39 7.87 -15.21
CA ASP A 147 8.25 7.79 -16.40
C ASP A 147 7.92 6.54 -17.24
N ILE A 148 7.66 5.40 -16.57
CA ILE A 148 7.25 4.16 -17.24
C ILE A 148 5.95 4.40 -18.02
N LEU A 149 4.98 5.06 -17.38
CA LEU A 149 3.65 5.30 -17.93
C LEU A 149 3.64 6.32 -19.07
N ILE A 150 4.46 7.37 -19.00
CA ILE A 150 4.59 8.39 -20.07
C ILE A 150 5.08 7.77 -21.39
N HIS A 151 5.90 6.72 -21.32
CA HIS A 151 6.42 6.05 -22.51
C HIS A 151 5.44 5.06 -23.15
N VAL A 152 4.28 4.79 -22.53
CA VAL A 152 3.22 3.95 -23.11
C VAL A 152 2.28 4.82 -23.94
N ILE A 153 2.32 4.67 -25.26
CA ILE A 153 1.69 5.61 -26.22
C ILE A 153 0.22 5.27 -26.53
N ASP A 154 -0.22 4.02 -26.40
CA ASP A 154 -1.60 3.62 -26.72
C ASP A 154 -2.52 3.66 -25.49
N ASP A 155 -3.64 4.41 -25.57
CA ASP A 155 -4.59 4.62 -24.47
C ASP A 155 -5.10 3.32 -23.80
N LEU A 156 -5.37 2.27 -24.59
CA LEU A 156 -5.84 1.00 -24.06
C LEU A 156 -4.73 0.25 -23.30
N ASN A 157 -3.51 0.27 -23.84
CA ASN A 157 -2.34 -0.34 -23.21
C ASN A 157 -1.93 0.45 -21.96
N TYR A 158 -2.04 1.78 -21.99
CA TYR A 158 -1.76 2.65 -20.85
C TYR A 158 -2.60 2.25 -19.62
N ASN A 159 -3.91 2.10 -19.79
CA ASN A 159 -4.80 1.80 -18.66
C ASN A 159 -4.53 0.42 -18.05
N ILE A 160 -4.32 -0.60 -18.88
CA ILE A 160 -4.07 -1.97 -18.38
C ILE A 160 -2.65 -2.14 -17.83
N ILE A 161 -1.66 -1.44 -18.39
CA ILE A 161 -0.30 -1.40 -17.84
C ILE A 161 -0.31 -0.66 -16.50
N LYS A 162 -0.99 0.50 -16.41
CA LYS A 162 -1.17 1.24 -15.15
C LYS A 162 -1.82 0.38 -14.07
N PHE A 163 -2.90 -0.33 -14.43
CA PHE A 163 -3.52 -1.31 -13.53
C PHE A 163 -2.53 -2.40 -13.10
N THR A 164 -1.80 -3.00 -14.05
CA THR A 164 -0.84 -4.07 -13.76
C THR A 164 0.30 -3.61 -12.86
N ILE A 165 0.81 -2.39 -13.06
CA ILE A 165 1.85 -1.82 -12.21
C ILE A 165 1.34 -1.62 -10.78
N ALA A 166 0.13 -1.07 -10.62
CA ALA A 166 -0.48 -0.92 -9.30
C ALA A 166 -0.64 -2.28 -8.59
N GLU A 167 -1.13 -3.29 -9.32
CA GLU A 167 -1.24 -4.66 -8.81
C GLU A 167 0.13 -5.24 -8.41
N PHE A 168 1.20 -4.95 -9.16
CA PHE A 168 2.56 -5.40 -8.81
C PHE A 168 3.11 -4.73 -7.56
N ILE A 169 2.86 -3.43 -7.37
CA ILE A 169 3.24 -2.71 -6.13
C ILE A 169 2.55 -3.37 -4.94
N GLU A 170 1.25 -3.62 -5.07
CA GLU A 170 0.45 -4.31 -4.06
C GLU A 170 0.99 -5.71 -3.75
N LEU A 171 1.29 -6.50 -4.79
CA LEU A 171 1.88 -7.84 -4.67
C LEU A 171 3.20 -7.80 -3.91
N SER A 172 4.08 -6.86 -4.26
CA SER A 172 5.39 -6.73 -3.62
C SER A 172 5.25 -6.38 -2.13
N THR A 173 4.26 -5.56 -1.79
CA THR A 173 3.92 -5.21 -0.41
C THR A 173 3.42 -6.41 0.38
N TYR A 174 2.51 -7.20 -0.21
CA TYR A 174 2.03 -8.42 0.44
C TYR A 174 3.12 -9.45 0.62
N LYS A 175 3.96 -9.70 -0.38
CA LYS A 175 5.07 -10.65 -0.26
C LYS A 175 6.08 -10.21 0.79
N LEU A 176 6.47 -8.93 0.78
CA LEU A 176 7.34 -8.37 1.81
C LEU A 176 6.74 -8.62 3.20
N TYR A 177 5.47 -8.33 3.37
CA TYR A 177 4.84 -8.45 4.67
C TYR A 177 4.60 -9.90 5.10
N TYR A 178 3.79 -10.63 4.34
CA TYR A 178 3.29 -11.95 4.71
C TYR A 178 4.32 -13.07 4.52
N ASP A 179 5.23 -12.97 3.54
CA ASP A 179 6.21 -14.04 3.28
C ASP A 179 7.54 -13.81 4.00
N ILE A 180 7.91 -12.55 4.27
CA ILE A 180 9.22 -12.21 4.82
C ILE A 180 9.14 -11.66 6.24
N LEU A 181 8.45 -10.53 6.45
CA LEU A 181 8.48 -9.83 7.73
C LEU A 181 7.69 -10.57 8.81
N TYR A 182 6.45 -10.94 8.52
CA TYR A 182 5.58 -11.59 9.50
C TYR A 182 6.11 -12.95 9.95
N PRO A 183 6.59 -13.85 9.07
CA PRO A 183 7.20 -15.11 9.51
C PRO A 183 8.48 -14.93 10.32
N TYR A 184 9.17 -13.80 10.17
CA TYR A 184 10.40 -13.49 10.92
C TYR A 184 10.12 -12.87 12.30
N TYR A 185 9.25 -11.86 12.38
CA TYR A 185 8.98 -11.12 13.60
C TYR A 185 7.76 -11.64 14.39
N GLY A 186 6.81 -12.31 13.73
CA GLY A 186 5.55 -12.76 14.32
C GLY A 186 4.77 -11.58 14.92
N ASN A 187 4.37 -11.70 16.19
CA ASN A 187 3.60 -10.66 16.90
C ASN A 187 4.45 -9.46 17.35
N LYS A 188 5.71 -9.36 16.92
CA LYS A 188 6.62 -8.25 17.27
C LYS A 188 6.71 -7.18 16.19
N ILE A 189 5.93 -7.31 15.12
CA ILE A 189 5.81 -6.31 14.06
C ILE A 189 4.36 -5.83 13.97
N GLU A 190 4.18 -4.52 13.92
CA GLU A 190 2.90 -3.88 13.69
C GLU A 190 3.05 -2.82 12.60
N LEU A 191 2.11 -2.77 11.66
CA LEU A 191 2.06 -1.70 10.68
C LEU A 191 1.39 -0.47 11.30
N ARG A 192 2.06 0.69 11.21
CA ARG A 192 1.57 1.96 11.77
C ARG A 192 1.08 2.93 10.71
N LEU A 193 1.64 2.90 9.51
CA LEU A 193 1.25 3.79 8.42
C LEU A 193 1.51 3.12 7.07
N ILE A 194 0.58 3.32 6.14
CA ILE A 194 0.78 3.16 4.70
C ILE A 194 0.57 4.54 4.10
N ASP A 195 1.55 5.05 3.39
CA ASP A 195 1.45 6.30 2.66
C ASP A 195 2.06 6.15 1.27
N ASN A 196 1.21 5.98 0.25
CA ASN A 196 1.61 5.66 -1.11
C ASN A 196 2.51 4.41 -1.14
N ASP A 197 3.79 4.58 -1.45
CA ASP A 197 4.80 3.51 -1.52
C ASP A 197 5.63 3.37 -0.23
N GLU A 198 5.33 4.16 0.81
CA GLU A 198 6.04 4.14 2.09
C GLU A 198 5.25 3.36 3.15
N LEU A 199 5.91 2.38 3.76
CA LEU A 199 5.37 1.55 4.85
C LEU A 199 6.14 1.85 6.13
N LEU A 200 5.40 2.14 7.21
CA LEU A 200 5.97 2.33 8.54
C LEU A 200 5.61 1.15 9.44
N PHE A 201 6.64 0.43 9.89
CA PHE A 201 6.50 -0.67 10.84
C PHE A 201 7.07 -0.30 12.21
N GLU A 202 6.35 -0.65 13.25
CA GLU A 202 6.88 -0.73 14.61
C GLU A 202 7.39 -2.16 14.85
N ILE A 203 8.65 -2.29 15.24
CA ILE A 203 9.31 -3.59 15.41
C ILE A 203 9.95 -3.66 16.79
N ALA A 204 9.58 -4.68 17.57
CA ALA A 204 10.23 -4.99 18.84
C ALA A 204 11.37 -6.01 18.62
N THR A 205 12.62 -5.54 18.63
CA THR A 205 13.81 -6.40 18.46
C THR A 205 14.94 -6.04 19.42
N LYS A 206 15.87 -6.99 19.63
CA LYS A 206 17.11 -6.78 20.38
C LYS A 206 18.23 -6.21 19.51
N ASP A 207 18.26 -6.54 18.22
CA ASP A 207 19.30 -6.13 17.28
C ASP A 207 18.71 -5.94 15.89
N ILE A 208 18.28 -4.71 15.62
CA ILE A 208 17.73 -4.33 14.32
C ILE A 208 18.76 -4.48 13.19
N THR A 209 20.06 -4.35 13.48
CA THR A 209 21.10 -4.42 12.45
C THR A 209 21.24 -5.83 11.91
N ASN A 210 21.20 -6.83 12.80
CA ASN A 210 21.20 -8.23 12.39
C ASN A 210 19.92 -8.59 11.64
N ASP A 211 18.77 -8.12 12.13
CA ASP A 211 17.48 -8.42 11.49
C ASP A 211 17.43 -7.86 10.06
N LEU A 212 17.87 -6.62 9.85
CA LEU A 212 17.93 -6.01 8.52
C LEU A 212 18.82 -6.79 7.54
N LYS A 213 19.92 -7.39 8.01
CA LYS A 213 20.77 -8.25 7.17
C LYS A 213 20.02 -9.51 6.73
N VAL A 214 19.34 -10.17 7.66
CA VAL A 214 18.56 -11.39 7.37
C VAL A 214 17.43 -11.06 6.40
N VAL A 215 16.67 -9.99 6.66
CA VAL A 215 15.55 -9.59 5.81
C VAL A 215 16.04 -9.16 4.42
N SER A 216 17.13 -8.39 4.33
CA SER A 216 17.74 -8.03 3.03
C SER A 216 18.14 -9.26 2.24
N SER A 217 18.76 -10.26 2.88
CA SER A 217 19.15 -11.50 2.19
C SER A 217 17.95 -12.28 1.63
N LYS A 218 16.80 -12.27 2.33
CA LYS A 218 15.56 -12.87 1.85
C LYS A 218 14.93 -12.09 0.69
N LEU A 219 14.96 -10.77 0.76
CA LEU A 219 14.47 -9.93 -0.34
C LEU A 219 15.26 -10.17 -1.61
N ASP A 220 16.59 -10.28 -1.50
CA ASP A 220 17.43 -10.58 -2.65
C ASP A 220 17.13 -11.98 -3.23
N SER A 221 16.88 -12.99 -2.38
CA SER A 221 16.54 -14.35 -2.84
C SER A 221 15.16 -14.45 -3.49
N GLU A 222 14.19 -13.66 -3.02
CA GLU A 222 12.84 -13.60 -3.59
C GLU A 222 12.74 -12.60 -4.77
N GLU A 223 13.87 -12.00 -5.16
CA GLU A 223 13.97 -10.93 -6.16
C GLU A 223 12.99 -9.78 -5.93
N LEU A 224 12.69 -9.46 -4.66
CA LEU A 224 11.78 -8.39 -4.30
C LEU A 224 12.48 -7.02 -4.25
N PRO A 225 11.74 -5.92 -4.43
CA PRO A 225 12.30 -4.60 -4.26
C PRO A 225 12.78 -4.43 -2.81
N ASN A 226 13.98 -3.89 -2.67
CA ASN A 226 14.58 -3.49 -1.41
C ASN A 226 13.87 -2.22 -0.92
N ILE A 227 12.71 -2.43 -0.31
CA ILE A 227 11.88 -1.40 0.32
C ILE A 227 12.47 -0.97 1.69
N ILE A 228 13.49 -1.70 2.18
CA ILE A 228 14.02 -1.55 3.53
C ILE A 228 15.02 -0.40 3.68
N ASN A 229 15.52 0.15 2.58
CA ASN A 229 16.63 1.11 2.61
C ASN A 229 16.21 2.54 2.27
N LYS A 230 15.49 3.19 3.17
CA LYS A 230 15.52 4.66 3.22
C LYS A 230 16.21 5.22 4.45
N TYR A 231 16.15 4.56 5.62
CA TYR A 231 16.78 5.11 6.85
C TYR A 231 17.18 4.08 7.92
N PRO A 232 18.25 3.27 7.75
CA PRO A 232 18.82 2.52 8.88
C PRO A 232 19.40 3.44 9.98
N ASN A 233 19.71 4.71 9.64
CA ASN A 233 20.35 5.66 10.55
C ASN A 233 19.37 6.65 11.22
N ASP A 234 18.11 6.75 10.78
CA ASP A 234 17.14 7.61 11.44
C ASP A 234 16.25 6.74 12.35
N ILE A 235 16.75 6.40 13.54
CA ILE A 235 15.93 5.76 14.56
C ILE A 235 14.76 6.68 14.86
N LEU A 236 13.54 6.23 14.62
CA LEU A 236 12.33 6.98 14.96
C LEU A 236 12.17 6.96 16.48
N ILE A 237 12.11 8.14 17.08
CA ILE A 237 11.90 8.30 18.53
C ILE A 237 10.39 8.35 18.82
N GLU A 238 9.67 9.11 17.99
CA GLU A 238 8.26 9.39 18.21
C GLU A 238 7.52 9.51 16.88
N PHE A 239 6.32 8.96 16.83
CA PHE A 239 5.41 9.06 15.71
C PHE A 239 4.04 9.49 16.22
N VAL A 240 3.49 10.57 15.63
CA VAL A 240 2.14 11.04 15.91
C VAL A 240 1.40 11.20 14.60
N GLY A 241 0.41 10.34 14.36
CA GLY A 241 -0.51 10.43 13.24
C GLY A 241 -1.90 10.90 13.68
N LEU A 242 -2.50 11.84 12.96
CA LEU A 242 -3.87 12.29 13.17
C LEU A 242 -4.84 11.61 12.20
N ASN A 243 -4.46 11.56 10.92
CA ASN A 243 -5.19 10.92 9.84
C ASN A 243 -4.19 10.44 8.77
N SER A 244 -4.67 9.79 7.71
CA SER A 244 -3.84 9.17 6.67
C SER A 244 -2.83 10.13 6.03
N ASN A 245 -3.10 11.44 6.01
CA ASN A 245 -2.29 12.44 5.30
C ASN A 245 -1.71 13.51 6.24
N THR A 246 -1.88 13.34 7.56
CA THR A 246 -1.45 14.31 8.58
C THR A 246 -0.73 13.60 9.71
N TYR A 247 0.60 13.61 9.66
CA TYR A 247 1.45 12.98 10.65
C TYR A 247 2.76 13.73 10.85
N SER A 248 3.38 13.48 12.00
CA SER A 248 4.65 14.05 12.41
C SER A 248 5.57 12.97 12.95
N ILE A 249 6.79 12.90 12.41
CA ILE A 249 7.78 11.87 12.78
C ILE A 249 9.01 12.55 13.37
N LEU A 250 9.37 12.17 14.60
CA LEU A 250 10.60 12.59 15.26
C LEU A 250 11.70 11.54 15.05
N LYS A 251 12.85 11.99 14.58
CA LYS A 251 14.03 11.16 14.27
C LYS A 251 15.17 11.47 15.22
N LEU A 252 15.90 10.44 15.65
CA LEU A 252 17.15 10.59 16.39
C LEU A 252 18.23 11.13 15.44
N ARG A 253 18.70 12.36 15.68
CA ARG A 253 19.88 12.93 15.02
C ARG A 253 21.01 13.11 16.04
N GLU A 254 22.25 12.94 15.59
CA GLU A 254 23.44 13.11 16.44
C GLU A 254 23.64 14.57 16.90
N ASP A 255 23.10 15.56 16.18
CA ASP A 255 23.27 16.99 16.47
C ASP A 255 22.17 17.58 17.37
N ARG A 256 22.50 17.83 18.65
CA ARG A 256 21.62 18.40 19.68
C ARG A 256 21.27 19.90 19.48
N ASN A 257 21.87 20.58 18.50
CA ASN A 257 21.85 22.05 18.39
C ASN A 257 20.96 22.61 17.27
N LYS A 258 20.20 21.77 16.55
CA LYS A 258 19.13 22.22 15.65
C LYS A 258 17.82 21.72 16.23
N CYS A 259 16.84 22.61 16.40
CA CYS A 259 15.49 22.24 16.83
C CYS A 259 15.04 20.96 16.10
N ASN A 260 14.43 20.03 16.83
CA ASN A 260 13.99 18.74 16.34
C ASN A 260 12.99 18.89 15.18
N TYR A 261 13.50 19.00 13.95
CA TYR A 261 12.68 19.08 12.75
C TYR A 261 12.18 17.67 12.43
N GLY A 262 10.99 17.35 12.91
CA GLY A 262 10.26 16.17 12.46
C GLY A 262 9.91 16.27 10.98
N ILE A 263 9.89 15.14 10.26
CA ILE A 263 9.31 15.08 8.91
C ILE A 263 7.81 15.24 9.08
N ARG A 264 7.23 16.18 8.33
CA ARG A 264 5.81 16.53 8.40
C ARG A 264 5.19 16.35 7.03
N ARG A 265 4.08 15.64 6.99
CA ARG A 265 3.19 15.63 5.84
C ARG A 265 1.83 16.12 6.33
N VAL A 266 1.34 17.18 5.69
CA VAL A 266 0.02 17.76 5.93
C VAL A 266 -0.54 18.13 4.56
N GLU A 267 -1.40 17.28 4.00
CA GLU A 267 -2.11 17.58 2.75
C GLU A 267 -3.55 18.03 3.06
N GLY A 268 -4.04 19.06 2.35
CA GLY A 268 -5.41 19.58 2.49
C GLY A 268 -5.52 20.98 3.14
N LEU A 269 -4.44 21.53 3.69
CA LEU A 269 -4.36 22.93 4.11
C LEU A 269 -3.66 23.76 3.04
N SER A 270 -4.21 24.93 2.69
CA SER A 270 -3.64 25.76 1.63
C SER A 270 -2.21 26.17 1.98
N LYS A 271 -1.29 26.14 1.00
CA LYS A 271 0.10 26.63 1.14
C LYS A 271 0.19 28.09 1.62
N SER A 272 -0.92 28.83 1.61
CA SER A 272 -1.04 30.21 2.09
C SER A 272 -1.36 30.34 3.57
N ASP A 273 -1.66 29.26 4.30
CA ASP A 273 -1.87 29.33 5.74
C ASP A 273 -0.52 29.43 6.46
N SER A 274 -0.11 30.67 6.71
CA SER A 274 1.16 31.06 7.37
C SER A 274 1.36 30.45 8.76
N ARG A 275 0.35 29.77 9.30
CA ARG A 275 0.40 29.00 10.56
C ARG A 275 1.20 27.70 10.43
N LEU A 276 1.37 27.11 9.25
CA LEU A 276 2.08 25.83 9.08
C LEU A 276 3.61 25.94 9.08
N GLN A 277 4.17 27.14 8.89
CA GLN A 277 5.63 27.31 8.83
C GLN A 277 6.32 27.25 10.21
N LEU A 278 5.59 27.13 11.32
CA LEU A 278 6.16 27.38 12.65
C LEU A 278 5.94 26.33 13.74
N TYR A 279 5.34 25.16 13.47
CA TYR A 279 5.07 24.21 14.58
C TYR A 279 6.17 23.18 14.81
N CYS A 280 7.02 23.28 15.84
CA CYS A 280 7.87 22.19 16.33
C CYS A 280 7.06 20.87 16.49
N HIS A 281 7.71 19.68 16.45
CA HIS A 281 7.02 18.39 16.68
C HIS A 281 6.13 18.45 17.93
N GLN A 282 6.63 19.08 18.99
CA GLN A 282 5.89 19.31 20.23
C GLN A 282 4.64 20.17 20.05
N GLU A 283 4.68 21.23 19.25
CA GLU A 283 3.53 22.10 19.08
C GLU A 283 2.45 21.45 18.18
N PHE A 284 2.85 20.56 17.26
CA PHE A 284 1.92 19.69 16.54
C PHE A 284 1.22 18.72 17.50
N VAL A 285 1.98 18.08 18.38
CA VAL A 285 1.48 17.21 19.45
C VAL A 285 0.49 17.96 20.34
N ASP A 286 0.86 19.16 20.81
CA ASP A 286 0.05 19.97 21.70
C ASP A 286 -1.27 20.42 21.03
N SER A 287 -1.20 20.85 19.77
CA SER A 287 -2.39 21.21 18.97
C SER A 287 -3.35 20.03 18.83
N LEU A 288 -2.81 18.84 18.55
CA LEU A 288 -3.59 17.60 18.42
C LEU A 288 -4.28 17.24 19.73
N PHE A 289 -3.55 17.20 20.84
CA PHE A 289 -4.14 16.85 22.14
C PHE A 289 -5.15 17.89 22.65
N ASN A 290 -4.99 19.16 22.27
CA ASN A 290 -5.98 20.19 22.57
C ASN A 290 -7.30 19.96 21.82
N SER A 291 -7.26 19.59 20.53
CA SER A 291 -8.47 19.25 19.77
C SER A 291 -9.21 18.03 20.34
N ILE A 292 -8.46 17.02 20.81
CA ILE A 292 -9.02 15.84 21.49
C ILE A 292 -9.67 16.23 22.83
N LYS A 293 -9.07 17.15 23.57
CA LYS A 293 -9.67 17.70 24.80
C LYS A 293 -10.98 18.42 24.51
N GLU A 294 -11.05 19.24 23.47
CA GLU A 294 -12.28 19.91 23.06
C GLU A 294 -13.39 18.90 22.72
N TYR A 295 -13.06 17.85 21.96
CA TYR A 295 -14.00 16.77 21.68
C TYR A 295 -14.50 16.09 22.96
N LYS A 296 -13.60 15.72 23.88
CA LYS A 296 -13.98 15.12 25.18
C LYS A 296 -14.88 16.02 26.02
N ASN A 297 -14.65 17.34 25.99
CA ASN A 297 -15.49 18.30 26.69
C ASN A 297 -16.87 18.47 26.05
N SER A 298 -17.00 18.24 24.73
CA SER A 298 -18.30 18.30 24.04
C SER A 298 -19.22 17.09 24.28
N LEU A 299 -18.69 16.03 24.89
CA LEU A 299 -19.44 14.82 25.28
C LEU A 299 -19.99 14.89 26.72
N GLN A 300 -19.64 15.92 27.50
CA GLN A 300 -20.11 16.16 28.88
C GLN A 300 -21.30 17.11 28.89
#